data_AF-A0A6B9HD99-F1
#
_entry.id   AF-A0A6B9HD99-F1
#
_cell.length_a   1.000
_cell.length_b   1.000
_cell.length_c   1.000
_cell.angle_alpha   90.00
_cell.angle_beta   90.00
_cell.angle_gamma   90.00
#
_symmetry.space_group_name_H-M   'P 1'
#
loop_
_entity.id
_entity.type
_entity.pdbx_description
1 polymer ?
#
loop_
_entity_poly.entity_id
_entity_poly.type
_entity_poly.pdbx_seq_one_letter_code
_entity_poly.pdbx_strand_id
1 'polypeptide(L)'
;MDFDPASTPNSAQAAVYAIPSQHSSAATASPLPPRLAARANTGVQQRPTTYHNLPPEILQRVAAHMSLFDIPNLSAVDRRTYHALKEWRLSWFCTRNANDGPVPNLTSVQRLLTEIERIRAEPMLRAEPLQTLSKQLSGLPEEQQRAAFQQVFEAAGRVPMRGLQLQKDMIVSIACLSPQRELYEFAYADAERRRPGQGSTWAALASVRRELPIDPLQFATEYRAFMSRLPALSPAEQAELIRKLAALLIEFDPDHYPTATTLTELYETLIQWVQHLPASYRGAPIGALARELWLLSEEQISLYYANLRHLTLSLPDHQLGETLRYLLQAVLDLPSAQQQAYELPRLEPIIERVLPEQRALAAIELIRYAPDLYDKGLAKQIVQRALSLIDSSNETIQNMPSAQRASLVSKLTLSTIRLNEHEALSQQVWQRALRLLDNCDTKDVFNALSPLSKLPYWNSVLLFSDQQWEDVKTEVIAFVERNRKRYSGFDRLLQDLEHYENSMRET
;
A
#
# COMPACT_ATOMS: atom_id res chain seq x y z
N MET A 1 -31.42 -11.78 38.53
CA MET A 1 -32.82 -11.88 38.08
C MET A 1 -32.77 -12.56 36.75
N ASP A 2 -32.94 -13.88 36.77
CA ASP A 2 -33.06 -14.75 35.60
C ASP A 2 -34.42 -14.54 34.95
N PHE A 3 -34.49 -14.63 33.61
CA PHE A 3 -35.50 -15.44 32.90
C PHE A 3 -35.13 -15.51 31.42
N ASP A 4 -34.86 -16.74 30.98
CA ASP A 4 -34.73 -17.20 29.59
C ASP A 4 -36.05 -17.95 29.20
N PRO A 5 -36.20 -18.61 28.03
CA PRO A 5 -36.99 -18.14 26.89
C PRO A 5 -38.10 -19.15 26.43
N ALA A 6 -38.65 -18.89 25.24
CA ALA A 6 -39.33 -19.81 24.32
C ALA A 6 -40.85 -20.07 24.48
N SER A 7 -41.62 -19.52 23.53
CA SER A 7 -42.63 -20.31 22.79
C SER A 7 -43.08 -19.58 21.50
N THR A 8 -42.73 -20.18 20.37
CA THR A 8 -43.48 -20.17 19.08
C THR A 8 -43.91 -21.63 18.83
N PRO A 9 -44.86 -21.99 17.92
CA PRO A 9 -45.14 -21.35 16.63
C PRO A 9 -46.62 -21.42 16.12
N ASN A 10 -46.79 -21.08 14.83
CA ASN A 10 -47.92 -21.32 13.90
C ASN A 10 -49.11 -20.34 13.99
N SER A 11 -49.74 -19.87 12.89
CA SER A 11 -49.58 -20.12 11.45
C SER A 11 -50.54 -19.21 10.67
N ALA A 12 -50.07 -18.71 9.52
CA ALA A 12 -50.77 -18.55 8.23
C ALA A 12 -52.11 -17.77 8.06
N GLN A 13 -52.10 -16.99 6.97
CA GLN A 13 -53.19 -16.61 6.05
C GLN A 13 -53.77 -15.18 6.05
N ALA A 14 -53.36 -14.51 4.96
CA ALA A 14 -53.91 -13.37 4.22
C ALA A 14 -55.45 -13.25 4.10
N ALA A 15 -55.93 -12.00 4.11
CA ALA A 15 -56.99 -11.47 3.23
C ALA A 15 -57.00 -9.92 3.34
N VAL A 16 -56.57 -9.19 2.30
CA VAL A 16 -57.43 -8.56 1.27
C VAL A 16 -58.49 -7.62 1.87
N TYR A 17 -58.23 -6.31 1.84
CA TYR A 17 -59.25 -5.28 1.98
C TYR A 17 -59.49 -4.60 0.63
N ALA A 18 -60.64 -4.90 0.04
CA ALA A 18 -61.24 -4.19 -1.08
C ALA A 18 -62.16 -3.08 -0.52
N ILE A 19 -62.08 -1.88 -1.11
CA ILE A 19 -62.96 -0.74 -0.81
C ILE A 19 -64.08 -0.73 -1.88
N PRO A 20 -65.37 -0.60 -1.50
CA PRO A 20 -66.46 -0.55 -2.45
C PRO A 20 -66.76 0.88 -2.93
N SER A 21 -67.02 0.99 -4.23
CA SER A 21 -67.51 2.17 -4.92
C SER A 21 -69.04 2.30 -4.76
N GLN A 22 -69.54 3.53 -4.56
CA GLN A 22 -70.91 3.89 -4.94
C GLN A 22 -70.95 5.24 -5.66
N HIS A 23 -71.66 5.21 -6.79
CA HIS A 23 -71.89 6.27 -7.77
C HIS A 23 -72.94 7.30 -7.32
N SER A 24 -72.84 8.51 -7.87
CA SER A 24 -74.02 9.24 -8.36
C SER A 24 -73.68 10.10 -9.59
N SER A 25 -74.55 9.95 -10.59
CA SER A 25 -74.68 10.53 -11.94
C SER A 25 -74.65 12.07 -12.03
N ALA A 26 -74.68 12.77 -13.17
CA ALA A 26 -74.32 12.62 -14.59
C ALA A 26 -74.82 13.92 -15.25
N ALA A 27 -74.07 14.53 -16.17
CA ALA A 27 -74.60 15.53 -17.10
C ALA A 27 -73.88 15.40 -18.46
N THR A 28 -74.57 14.68 -19.36
CA THR A 28 -74.59 14.75 -20.84
C THR A 28 -73.43 15.43 -21.61
N ALA A 29 -72.72 14.62 -22.41
CA ALA A 29 -72.23 15.02 -23.73
C ALA A 29 -72.27 13.81 -24.71
N SER A 30 -72.77 14.05 -25.92
CA SER A 30 -73.01 13.08 -27.01
C SER A 30 -71.74 12.42 -27.58
N PRO A 31 -71.84 11.25 -28.25
CA PRO A 31 -70.68 10.45 -28.68
C PRO A 31 -69.92 11.07 -29.87
N LEU A 32 -68.60 11.16 -29.76
CA LEU A 32 -67.69 11.49 -30.86
C LEU A 32 -67.53 10.32 -31.84
N PRO A 33 -67.44 10.56 -33.16
CA PRO A 33 -67.35 9.53 -34.19
C PRO A 33 -66.01 8.77 -34.18
N PRO A 34 -65.96 7.54 -34.74
CA PRO A 34 -64.81 6.65 -34.68
C PRO A 34 -63.72 7.09 -35.66
N ARG A 35 -63.01 8.19 -35.36
CA ARG A 35 -61.78 8.59 -36.08
C ARG A 35 -60.66 9.09 -35.18
N LEU A 36 -60.81 9.02 -33.85
CA LEU A 36 -59.76 9.39 -32.89
C LEU A 36 -59.25 8.22 -32.02
N ALA A 37 -59.82 7.02 -32.14
CA ALA A 37 -59.35 5.82 -31.44
C ALA A 37 -58.06 5.22 -32.02
N ALA A 38 -57.63 5.66 -33.21
CA ALA A 38 -56.43 5.13 -33.88
C ALA A 38 -55.11 5.84 -33.50
N ARG A 39 -55.11 6.70 -32.46
CA ARG A 39 -53.88 7.39 -32.00
C ARG A 39 -53.50 7.11 -30.54
N ALA A 40 -54.19 6.18 -29.87
CA ALA A 40 -53.91 5.79 -28.49
C ALA A 40 -53.02 4.55 -28.35
N ASN A 41 -52.58 3.94 -29.46
CA ASN A 41 -51.64 2.81 -29.47
C ASN A 41 -50.37 3.16 -30.25
N THR A 42 -49.69 4.24 -29.86
CA THR A 42 -48.23 4.32 -30.11
C THR A 42 -47.56 3.74 -28.89
N GLY A 43 -47.02 2.53 -29.03
CA GLY A 43 -46.26 1.86 -27.99
C GLY A 43 -45.22 2.80 -27.40
N VAL A 44 -44.97 2.61 -26.10
CA VAL A 44 -43.78 3.15 -25.43
C VAL A 44 -42.57 2.52 -26.13
N GLN A 45 -42.15 3.11 -27.23
CA GLN A 45 -40.83 2.89 -27.79
C GLN A 45 -39.87 3.44 -26.74
N GLN A 46 -39.26 2.54 -25.96
CA GLN A 46 -38.06 2.86 -25.21
C GLN A 46 -37.03 3.35 -26.23
N ARG A 47 -36.93 4.67 -26.40
CA ARG A 47 -35.88 5.28 -27.22
C ARG A 47 -34.54 4.81 -26.66
N PRO A 48 -33.58 4.38 -27.49
CA PRO A 48 -32.25 4.05 -27.01
C PRO A 48 -31.69 5.23 -26.23
N THR A 49 -31.30 5.01 -24.97
CA THR A 49 -30.66 6.04 -24.15
C THR A 49 -29.29 6.33 -24.75
N THR A 50 -29.18 7.38 -25.56
CA THR A 50 -27.89 7.86 -26.08
C THR A 50 -27.16 8.71 -25.02
N TYR A 51 -25.85 8.88 -25.18
CA TYR A 51 -25.00 9.68 -24.28
C TYR A 51 -25.61 11.05 -23.91
N HIS A 52 -26.18 11.76 -24.89
CA HIS A 52 -26.76 13.08 -24.68
C HIS A 52 -28.01 13.08 -23.78
N ASN A 53 -28.60 11.91 -23.50
CA ASN A 53 -29.73 11.75 -22.58
C ASN A 53 -29.28 11.45 -21.14
N LEU A 54 -27.99 11.18 -20.89
CA LEU A 54 -27.50 10.81 -19.55
C LEU A 54 -27.54 12.00 -18.59
N PRO A 55 -28.10 11.85 -17.37
CA PRO A 55 -28.14 12.91 -16.37
C PRO A 55 -26.73 13.24 -15.81
N PRO A 56 -26.49 14.47 -15.32
CA PRO A 56 -25.17 14.90 -14.84
C PRO A 56 -24.58 13.98 -13.76
N GLU A 57 -25.42 13.39 -12.92
CA GLU A 57 -25.02 12.48 -11.84
C GLU A 57 -24.41 11.19 -12.38
N ILE A 58 -24.90 10.70 -13.53
CA ILE A 58 -24.33 9.53 -14.20
C ILE A 58 -22.99 9.89 -14.83
N LEU A 59 -22.84 11.08 -15.41
CA LEU A 59 -21.54 11.56 -15.91
C LEU A 59 -20.51 11.70 -14.79
N GLN A 60 -20.92 12.20 -13.62
CA GLN A 60 -20.06 12.27 -12.43
C GLN A 60 -19.70 10.88 -11.89
N ARG A 61 -20.65 9.94 -11.90
CA ARG A 61 -20.37 8.55 -11.49
C ARG A 61 -19.42 7.87 -12.46
N VAL A 62 -19.55 8.10 -13.75
CA VAL A 62 -18.58 7.63 -14.76
C VAL A 62 -17.20 8.24 -14.47
N ALA A 63 -17.12 9.55 -14.25
CA ALA A 63 -15.87 10.22 -13.88
C ALA A 63 -15.23 9.63 -12.61
N ALA A 64 -16.02 9.22 -11.62
CA ALA A 64 -15.53 8.57 -10.40
C ALA A 64 -14.87 7.21 -10.61
N HIS A 65 -15.13 6.55 -11.75
CA HIS A 65 -14.48 5.31 -12.13
C HIS A 65 -13.34 5.50 -13.14
N MET A 66 -13.01 6.75 -13.49
CA MET A 66 -11.96 7.09 -14.44
C MET A 66 -10.74 7.69 -13.75
N SER A 67 -9.60 7.67 -14.45
CA SER A 67 -8.43 8.44 -14.04
C SER A 67 -8.73 9.93 -14.08
N LEU A 68 -8.24 10.67 -13.08
CA LEU A 68 -8.34 12.12 -13.04
C LEU A 68 -7.72 12.77 -14.29
N PHE A 69 -6.74 12.12 -14.92
CA PHE A 69 -6.06 12.60 -16.12
C PHE A 69 -6.88 12.45 -17.41
N ASP A 70 -7.94 11.64 -17.41
CA ASP A 70 -8.85 11.47 -18.56
C ASP A 70 -10.04 12.44 -18.53
N ILE A 71 -10.26 13.10 -17.39
CA ILE A 71 -11.34 14.07 -17.18
C ILE A 71 -11.36 15.21 -18.20
N PRO A 72 -10.22 15.81 -18.63
CA PRO A 72 -10.23 16.85 -19.66
C PRO A 72 -10.83 16.37 -20.98
N ASN A 73 -10.52 15.14 -21.40
CA ASN A 73 -11.02 14.55 -22.64
C ASN A 73 -12.53 14.32 -22.55
N LEU A 74 -12.99 13.72 -21.45
CA LEU A 74 -14.43 13.52 -21.21
C LEU A 74 -15.19 14.85 -21.15
N SER A 75 -14.60 15.86 -20.50
CA SER A 75 -15.19 17.19 -20.36
C SER A 75 -15.30 17.96 -21.68
N ALA A 76 -14.55 17.57 -22.71
CA ALA A 76 -14.55 18.23 -24.01
C ALA A 76 -15.65 17.71 -24.97
N VAL A 77 -16.36 16.63 -24.59
CA VAL A 77 -17.35 15.97 -25.46
C VAL A 77 -18.52 16.90 -25.81
N ASP A 78 -19.11 17.57 -24.82
CA ASP A 78 -20.12 18.60 -25.04
C ASP A 78 -20.20 19.60 -23.87
N ARG A 79 -20.95 20.70 -24.09
CA ARG A 79 -21.10 21.77 -23.10
C ARG A 79 -21.76 21.30 -21.80
N ARG A 80 -22.66 20.31 -21.87
CA ARG A 80 -23.33 19.76 -20.69
C ARG A 80 -22.33 19.04 -19.80
N THR A 81 -21.52 18.18 -20.40
CA THR A 81 -20.48 17.39 -19.74
C THR A 81 -19.40 18.29 -19.16
N TYR A 82 -19.01 19.33 -19.90
CA TYR A 82 -18.11 20.38 -19.42
C TYR A 82 -18.59 21.00 -18.09
N HIS A 83 -19.87 21.35 -18.01
CA HIS A 83 -20.44 21.94 -16.79
C HIS A 83 -20.67 20.91 -15.67
N ALA A 84 -21.11 19.69 -16.02
CA ALA A 84 -21.32 18.61 -15.05
C ALA A 84 -20.05 18.19 -14.32
N LEU A 85 -18.89 18.26 -15.01
CA LEU A 85 -17.58 17.87 -14.48
C LEU A 85 -16.74 19.06 -14.01
N LYS A 86 -17.36 20.21 -13.70
CA LYS A 86 -16.63 21.43 -13.30
C LYS A 86 -15.64 21.21 -12.14
N GLU A 87 -16.05 20.53 -11.07
CA GLU A 87 -15.17 20.29 -9.91
C GLU A 87 -14.10 19.22 -10.19
N TRP A 88 -14.41 18.20 -11.00
CA TRP A 88 -13.43 17.22 -11.48
C TRP A 88 -12.32 17.88 -12.31
N ARG A 89 -12.70 18.80 -13.21
CA ARG A 89 -11.76 19.59 -13.99
C ARG A 89 -10.91 20.50 -13.11
N LEU A 90 -11.52 21.12 -12.09
CA LEU A 90 -10.80 21.98 -11.15
C LEU A 90 -9.77 21.15 -10.36
N SER A 91 -10.16 19.98 -9.86
CA SER A 91 -9.24 19.03 -9.23
C SER A 91 -8.08 18.69 -10.16
N TRP A 92 -8.36 18.26 -11.39
CA TRP A 92 -7.31 17.97 -12.37
C TRP A 92 -6.38 19.16 -12.61
N PHE A 93 -6.93 20.36 -12.77
CA PHE A 93 -6.17 21.58 -13.00
C PHE A 93 -5.27 21.91 -11.81
N CYS A 94 -5.78 21.81 -10.58
CA CYS A 94 -4.98 22.00 -9.37
C CYS A 94 -3.87 20.95 -9.24
N THR A 95 -4.15 19.68 -9.50
CA THR A 95 -3.15 18.60 -9.54
C THR A 95 -2.05 18.89 -10.56
N ARG A 96 -2.44 19.28 -11.77
CA ARG A 96 -1.48 19.60 -12.84
C ARG A 96 -0.62 20.80 -12.48
N ASN A 97 -1.21 21.88 -11.96
CA ASN A 97 -0.44 23.06 -11.57
C ASN A 97 0.47 22.81 -10.37
N ALA A 98 0.10 21.91 -9.47
CA ALA A 98 1.00 21.48 -8.41
C ALA A 98 2.20 20.70 -9.00
N ASN A 99 2.00 19.88 -10.03
CA ASN A 99 3.04 19.03 -10.58
C ASN A 99 3.95 19.71 -11.64
N ASP A 100 3.34 20.46 -12.56
CA ASP A 100 3.99 21.03 -13.75
C ASP A 100 4.14 22.57 -13.65
N GLY A 101 3.75 23.14 -12.51
CA GLY A 101 3.77 24.59 -12.29
C GLY A 101 5.20 25.15 -12.17
N PRO A 102 5.34 26.50 -12.19
CA PRO A 102 6.61 27.15 -11.89
C PRO A 102 7.09 26.78 -10.48
N VAL A 103 8.41 26.89 -10.25
CA VAL A 103 9.08 26.56 -8.97
C VAL A 103 8.23 27.02 -7.79
N PRO A 104 7.88 26.09 -6.87
CA PRO A 104 6.96 26.40 -5.80
C PRO A 104 7.53 27.51 -4.92
N ASN A 105 6.68 28.46 -4.55
CA ASN A 105 6.91 29.44 -3.49
C ASN A 105 5.63 29.50 -2.63
N LEU A 106 5.74 30.05 -1.42
CA LEU A 106 4.63 30.10 -0.46
C LEU A 106 3.37 30.75 -1.05
N THR A 107 3.52 31.81 -1.86
CA THR A 107 2.39 32.50 -2.50
C THR A 107 1.67 31.61 -3.52
N SER A 108 2.42 30.83 -4.29
CA SER A 108 1.85 29.87 -5.24
C SER A 108 1.16 28.71 -4.53
N VAL A 109 1.71 28.24 -3.41
CA VAL A 109 1.06 27.26 -2.52
C VAL A 109 -0.28 27.80 -2.00
N GLN A 110 -0.28 29.01 -1.43
CA GLN A 110 -1.49 29.67 -0.92
C GLN A 110 -2.57 29.87 -1.99
N ARG A 111 -2.15 30.26 -3.20
CA ARG A 111 -3.05 30.40 -4.35
C ARG A 111 -3.67 29.05 -4.72
N LEU A 112 -2.86 27.98 -4.81
CA LEU A 112 -3.35 26.64 -5.13
C LEU A 112 -4.28 26.12 -4.04
N LEU A 113 -3.97 26.32 -2.76
CA LEU A 113 -4.86 25.96 -1.64
C LEU A 113 -6.21 26.68 -1.76
N THR A 114 -6.19 27.98 -2.10
CA THR A 114 -7.41 28.75 -2.31
C THR A 114 -8.25 28.19 -3.47
N GLU A 115 -7.62 27.78 -4.57
CA GLU A 115 -8.31 27.13 -5.70
C GLU A 115 -8.86 25.75 -5.32
N ILE A 116 -8.12 24.94 -4.56
CA ILE A 116 -8.57 23.63 -4.08
C ILE A 116 -9.81 23.78 -3.18
N GLU A 117 -9.84 24.78 -2.29
CA GLU A 117 -10.99 25.05 -1.41
C GLU A 117 -12.26 25.50 -2.17
N ARG A 118 -12.16 25.85 -3.46
CA ARG A 118 -13.33 26.11 -4.31
C ARG A 118 -14.09 24.86 -4.72
N ILE A 119 -13.49 23.67 -4.58
CA ILE A 119 -14.18 22.38 -4.75
C ILE A 119 -15.08 22.19 -3.52
N ARG A 120 -16.41 22.35 -3.66
CA ARG A 120 -17.33 22.35 -2.51
C ARG A 120 -18.35 21.22 -2.56
N ALA A 121 -18.87 20.91 -3.74
CA ALA A 121 -19.91 19.90 -3.91
C ALA A 121 -19.35 18.49 -3.67
N GLU A 122 -18.11 18.25 -4.11
CA GLU A 122 -17.41 16.98 -3.96
C GLU A 122 -16.06 17.18 -3.24
N PRO A 123 -16.06 17.43 -1.90
CA PRO A 123 -14.84 17.70 -1.14
C PRO A 123 -13.77 16.60 -1.24
N MET A 124 -14.17 15.39 -1.63
CA MET A 124 -13.26 14.28 -1.85
C MET A 124 -12.25 14.51 -2.98
N LEU A 125 -12.63 15.32 -3.98
CA LEU A 125 -11.76 15.67 -5.10
C LEU A 125 -10.58 16.57 -4.68
N ARG A 126 -10.58 17.09 -3.46
CA ARG A 126 -9.43 17.84 -2.92
C ARG A 126 -8.22 16.96 -2.61
N ALA A 127 -8.41 15.64 -2.48
CA ALA A 127 -7.38 14.73 -2.02
C ALA A 127 -6.16 14.66 -2.95
N GLU A 128 -6.36 14.44 -4.25
CA GLU A 128 -5.26 14.29 -5.22
C GLU A 128 -4.44 15.58 -5.41
N PRO A 129 -5.06 16.78 -5.55
CA PRO A 129 -4.33 18.04 -5.55
C PRO A 129 -3.49 18.25 -4.28
N LEU A 130 -4.04 17.99 -3.10
CA LEU A 130 -3.33 18.17 -1.83
C LEU A 130 -2.18 17.17 -1.68
N GLN A 131 -2.37 15.92 -2.12
CA GLN A 131 -1.30 14.91 -2.12
C GLN A 131 -0.17 15.27 -3.09
N THR A 132 -0.50 15.84 -4.24
CA THR A 132 0.51 16.28 -5.20
C THR A 132 1.24 17.51 -4.66
N LEU A 133 0.51 18.47 -4.09
CA LEU A 133 1.09 19.67 -3.50
C LEU A 133 2.00 19.35 -2.30
N SER A 134 1.64 18.38 -1.46
CA SER A 134 2.47 17.99 -0.31
C SER A 134 3.83 17.42 -0.74
N LYS A 135 3.89 16.65 -1.84
CA LYS A 135 5.14 16.11 -2.40
C LYS A 135 6.09 17.18 -2.92
N GLN A 136 5.58 18.37 -3.27
CA GLN A 136 6.37 19.47 -3.81
C GLN A 136 6.93 20.39 -2.73
N LEU A 137 6.57 20.18 -1.45
CA LEU A 137 7.01 21.03 -0.36
C LEU A 137 8.53 21.03 -0.17
N SER A 138 9.20 19.90 -0.45
CA SER A 138 10.67 19.81 -0.37
C SER A 138 11.38 20.66 -1.42
N GLY A 139 10.68 21.08 -2.49
CA GLY A 139 11.21 21.99 -3.50
C GLY A 139 11.11 23.48 -3.13
N LEU A 140 10.46 23.82 -2.00
CA LEU A 140 10.37 25.21 -1.51
C LEU A 140 11.67 25.65 -0.83
N PRO A 141 11.95 26.97 -0.80
CA PRO A 141 12.97 27.52 0.09
C PRO A 141 12.70 27.11 1.55
N GLU A 142 13.74 26.72 2.29
CA GLU A 142 13.61 26.17 3.66
C GLU A 142 12.82 27.09 4.61
N GLU A 143 13.04 28.39 4.52
CA GLU A 143 12.33 29.41 5.31
C GLU A 143 10.79 29.37 5.12
N GLN A 144 10.33 28.88 3.97
CA GLN A 144 8.92 28.82 3.60
C GLN A 144 8.28 27.45 3.84
N GLN A 145 9.09 26.40 3.98
CA GLN A 145 8.62 25.03 4.11
C GLN A 145 7.72 24.85 5.34
N ARG A 146 8.07 25.47 6.47
CA ARG A 146 7.24 25.42 7.69
C ARG A 146 5.83 25.93 7.46
N ALA A 147 5.70 27.16 6.94
CA ALA A 147 4.41 27.79 6.73
C ALA A 147 3.58 27.03 5.68
N ALA A 148 4.21 26.59 4.59
CA ALA A 148 3.55 25.81 3.55
C ALA A 148 3.07 24.46 4.08
N PHE A 149 3.91 23.75 4.84
CA PHE A 149 3.54 22.48 5.46
C PHE A 149 2.32 22.62 6.36
N GLN A 150 2.32 23.59 7.28
CA GLN A 150 1.20 23.80 8.21
C GLN A 150 -0.11 24.05 7.46
N GLN A 151 -0.10 24.92 6.44
CA GLN A 151 -1.30 25.25 5.67
C GLN A 151 -1.82 24.06 4.86
N VAL A 152 -0.93 23.29 4.21
CA VAL A 152 -1.32 22.10 3.46
C VAL A 152 -1.79 20.99 4.41
N PHE A 153 -1.16 20.84 5.58
CA PHE A 153 -1.49 19.84 6.59
C PHE A 153 -2.90 20.07 7.18
N GLU A 154 -3.23 21.32 7.48
CA GLU A 154 -4.58 21.69 7.93
C GLU A 154 -5.62 21.50 6.83
N ALA A 155 -5.30 21.87 5.59
CA ALA A 155 -6.19 21.64 4.44
C ALA A 155 -6.43 20.15 4.19
N ALA A 156 -5.40 19.32 4.31
CA ALA A 156 -5.49 17.87 4.22
C ALA A 156 -6.43 17.31 5.30
N GLY A 157 -6.33 17.78 6.54
CA GLY A 157 -7.21 17.36 7.63
C GLY A 157 -8.70 17.65 7.39
N ARG A 158 -9.04 18.61 6.52
CA ARG A 158 -10.43 18.94 6.15
C ARG A 158 -11.01 18.03 5.05
N VAL A 159 -10.23 17.13 4.48
CA VAL A 159 -10.70 16.21 3.43
C VAL A 159 -11.45 15.02 4.07
N PRO A 160 -12.74 14.81 3.76
CA PRO A 160 -13.50 13.67 4.31
C PRO A 160 -12.85 12.34 3.94
N MET A 161 -12.85 11.34 4.83
CA MET A 161 -12.35 9.96 4.61
C MET A 161 -10.86 9.78 4.27
N ARG A 162 -10.23 10.67 3.48
CA ARG A 162 -8.82 10.61 3.08
C ARG A 162 -7.92 11.58 3.86
N GLY A 163 -8.48 12.54 4.59
CA GLY A 163 -7.70 13.58 5.26
C GLY A 163 -6.70 13.04 6.29
N LEU A 164 -7.12 12.05 7.09
CA LEU A 164 -6.23 11.37 8.03
C LEU A 164 -5.03 10.72 7.33
N GLN A 165 -5.27 10.01 6.22
CA GLN A 165 -4.19 9.35 5.49
C GLN A 165 -3.23 10.37 4.87
N LEU A 166 -3.75 11.45 4.29
CA LEU A 166 -2.92 12.54 3.76
C LEU A 166 -2.04 13.16 4.85
N GLN A 167 -2.60 13.40 6.05
CA GLN A 167 -1.83 13.89 7.18
C GLN A 167 -0.77 12.90 7.66
N LYS A 168 -1.07 11.59 7.68
CA LYS A 168 -0.07 10.55 7.98
C LYS A 168 1.08 10.57 6.96
N ASP A 169 0.76 10.64 5.66
CA ASP A 169 1.75 10.71 4.57
C ASP A 169 2.61 11.98 4.69
N MET A 170 1.99 13.11 5.04
CA MET A 170 2.69 14.37 5.29
C MET A 170 3.61 14.28 6.50
N ILE A 171 3.18 13.65 7.61
CA ILE A 171 4.05 13.44 8.77
C ILE A 171 5.29 12.67 8.34
N VAL A 172 5.15 11.57 7.59
CA VAL A 172 6.29 10.79 7.07
C VAL A 172 7.25 11.65 6.25
N SER A 173 6.74 12.63 5.49
CA SER A 173 7.56 13.52 4.67
C SER A 173 8.41 14.53 5.46
N ILE A 174 8.18 14.70 6.77
CA ILE A 174 8.96 15.63 7.62
C ILE A 174 10.46 15.31 7.54
N ALA A 175 10.85 14.04 7.38
CA ALA A 175 12.25 13.65 7.22
C ALA A 175 12.96 14.36 6.04
N CYS A 176 12.21 14.78 5.03
CA CYS A 176 12.73 15.45 3.83
C CYS A 176 12.51 16.97 3.83
N LEU A 177 12.09 17.56 4.95
CA LEU A 177 11.75 18.98 5.06
C LEU A 177 12.56 19.66 6.17
N SER A 178 12.78 20.97 6.04
CA SER A 178 13.44 21.82 7.02
C SER A 178 12.48 22.91 7.52
N PRO A 179 12.47 23.28 8.82
CA PRO A 179 13.15 22.63 9.94
C PRO A 179 12.36 21.42 10.48
N GLN A 180 12.98 20.24 10.48
CA GLN A 180 12.33 18.96 10.84
C GLN A 180 11.70 18.97 12.24
N ARG A 181 12.43 19.48 13.25
CA ARG A 181 11.99 19.48 14.65
C ARG A 181 10.72 20.28 14.88
N GLU A 182 10.62 21.47 14.31
CA GLU A 182 9.44 22.33 14.49
C GLU A 182 8.21 21.77 13.77
N LEU A 183 8.41 21.13 12.62
CA LEU A 183 7.36 20.42 11.90
C LEU A 183 6.85 19.21 12.69
N TYR A 184 7.77 18.47 13.29
CA TYR A 184 7.45 17.35 14.18
C TYR A 184 6.66 17.81 15.40
N GLU A 185 7.12 18.83 16.11
CA GLU A 185 6.44 19.42 17.28
C GLU A 185 5.03 19.92 16.92
N PHE A 186 4.88 20.53 15.73
CA PHE A 186 3.56 20.94 15.22
C PHE A 186 2.62 19.73 15.03
N ALA A 187 3.09 18.69 14.35
CA ALA A 187 2.29 17.48 14.10
C ALA A 187 2.00 16.70 15.40
N TYR A 188 2.93 16.71 16.35
CA TYR A 188 2.74 16.14 17.68
C TYR A 188 1.62 16.87 18.42
N ALA A 189 1.62 18.21 18.43
CA ALA A 189 0.57 19.00 19.04
C ALA A 189 -0.81 18.82 18.36
N ASP A 190 -0.85 18.62 17.04
CA ASP A 190 -2.09 18.22 16.35
C ASP A 190 -2.59 16.87 16.86
N ALA A 191 -1.70 15.87 16.96
CA ALA A 191 -2.05 14.53 17.43
C ALA A 191 -2.62 14.54 18.85
N GLU A 192 -2.11 15.39 19.74
CA GLU A 192 -2.65 15.55 21.10
C GLU A 192 -4.04 16.17 21.15
N ARG A 193 -4.38 17.04 20.20
CA ARG A 193 -5.68 17.72 20.16
C ARG A 193 -6.78 16.87 19.54
N ARG A 194 -6.43 15.75 18.90
CA ARG A 194 -7.40 14.86 18.25
C ARG A 194 -8.36 14.25 19.25
N ARG A 195 -9.64 14.26 18.90
CA ARG A 195 -10.70 13.64 19.69
C ARG A 195 -10.75 12.13 19.42
N PRO A 196 -11.23 11.33 20.40
CA PRO A 196 -11.56 9.94 20.16
C PRO A 196 -12.48 9.80 18.92
N GLY A 197 -12.13 8.90 18.01
CA GLY A 197 -12.87 8.65 16.76
C GLY A 197 -12.41 9.44 15.53
N GLN A 198 -11.50 10.41 15.65
CA GLN A 198 -10.91 11.13 14.50
C GLN A 198 -9.74 10.38 13.84
N GLY A 199 -9.38 9.22 14.38
CA GLY A 199 -8.22 8.45 13.97
C GLY A 199 -6.89 9.03 14.49
N SER A 200 -5.91 8.15 14.62
CA SER A 200 -4.61 8.43 15.23
C SER A 200 -3.51 8.68 14.20
N THR A 201 -2.65 9.65 14.49
CA THR A 201 -1.39 9.91 13.76
C THR A 201 -0.15 9.46 14.52
N TRP A 202 -0.30 8.86 15.71
CA TRP A 202 0.81 8.46 16.57
C TRP A 202 1.81 7.51 15.89
N ALA A 203 1.32 6.55 15.10
CA ALA A 203 2.19 5.64 14.35
C ALA A 203 3.00 6.37 13.26
N ALA A 204 2.45 7.41 12.62
CA ALA A 204 3.17 8.22 11.66
C ALA A 204 4.26 9.05 12.35
N LEU A 205 3.95 9.66 13.51
CA LEU A 205 4.93 10.39 14.32
C LEU A 205 6.08 9.48 14.77
N ALA A 206 5.76 8.30 15.30
CA ALA A 206 6.78 7.31 15.69
C ALA A 206 7.68 6.92 14.51
N SER A 207 7.15 6.90 13.27
CA SER A 207 7.93 6.50 12.10
C SER A 207 8.99 7.50 11.65
N VAL A 208 8.80 8.79 11.92
CA VAL A 208 9.79 9.85 11.60
C VAL A 208 10.76 10.06 12.74
N ARG A 209 10.45 9.54 13.92
CA ARG A 209 11.25 9.80 15.12
C ARG A 209 12.72 9.44 14.96
N ARG A 210 13.03 8.39 14.18
CA ARG A 210 14.38 7.94 13.88
C ARG A 210 15.21 8.97 13.08
N GLU A 211 14.54 9.79 12.28
CA GLU A 211 15.18 10.76 11.38
C GLU A 211 15.54 12.07 12.10
N LEU A 212 15.14 12.23 13.38
CA LEU A 212 15.35 13.44 14.15
C LEU A 212 16.56 13.32 15.08
N PRO A 213 17.51 14.29 15.05
CA PRO A 213 18.66 14.28 15.95
C PRO A 213 18.22 14.64 17.37
N ILE A 214 18.11 13.63 18.25
CA ILE A 214 17.66 13.81 19.63
C ILE A 214 18.53 12.99 20.58
N ASP A 215 18.77 13.54 21.75
CA ASP A 215 19.48 12.90 22.86
C ASP A 215 18.82 11.57 23.29
N PRO A 216 19.59 10.51 23.59
CA PRO A 216 19.06 9.19 23.97
C PRO A 216 18.10 9.20 25.16
N LEU A 217 18.27 10.07 26.16
CA LEU A 217 17.33 10.15 27.29
C LEU A 217 15.98 10.71 26.87
N GLN A 218 15.99 11.72 25.99
CA GLN A 218 14.78 12.27 25.39
C GLN A 218 14.10 11.24 24.49
N PHE A 219 14.86 10.46 23.72
CA PHE A 219 14.33 9.33 22.94
C PHE A 219 13.60 8.31 23.82
N ALA A 220 14.24 7.85 24.90
CA ALA A 220 13.63 6.88 25.81
C ALA A 220 12.36 7.41 26.48
N THR A 221 12.34 8.70 26.83
CA THR A 221 11.17 9.37 27.40
C THR A 221 10.01 9.40 26.41
N GLU A 222 10.30 9.76 25.17
CA GLU A 222 9.29 9.86 24.11
C GLU A 222 8.77 8.49 23.66
N TYR A 223 9.65 7.48 23.60
CA TYR A 223 9.25 6.09 23.34
C TYR A 223 8.20 5.62 24.37
N ARG A 224 8.45 5.87 25.65
CA ARG A 224 7.48 5.57 26.72
C ARG A 224 6.20 6.40 26.58
N ALA A 225 6.31 7.65 26.16
CA ALA A 225 5.13 8.48 25.89
C ALA A 225 4.26 7.85 24.79
N PHE A 226 4.84 7.35 23.70
CA PHE A 226 4.09 6.60 22.69
C PHE A 226 3.45 5.32 23.25
N MET A 227 4.19 4.52 24.03
CA MET A 227 3.64 3.31 24.67
C MET A 227 2.43 3.63 25.56
N SER A 228 2.49 4.73 26.31
CA SER A 228 1.40 5.17 27.19
C SER A 228 0.10 5.50 26.46
N ARG A 229 0.16 5.73 25.13
CA ARG A 229 -1.03 6.01 24.30
C ARG A 229 -1.74 4.74 23.84
N LEU A 230 -1.07 3.57 23.82
CA LEU A 230 -1.64 2.31 23.34
C LEU A 230 -3.03 1.97 23.92
N PRO A 231 -3.29 2.12 25.24
CA PRO A 231 -4.61 1.79 25.80
C PRO A 231 -5.78 2.60 25.22
N ALA A 232 -5.52 3.81 24.71
CA ALA A 232 -6.55 4.72 24.20
C ALA A 232 -6.85 4.53 22.70
N LEU A 233 -6.10 3.67 22.01
CA LEU A 233 -6.18 3.47 20.57
C LEU A 233 -7.12 2.31 20.21
N SER A 234 -7.71 2.36 19.01
CA SER A 234 -8.42 1.21 18.45
C SER A 234 -7.44 0.06 18.13
N PRO A 235 -7.91 -1.20 18.01
CA PRO A 235 -7.02 -2.34 17.73
C PRO A 235 -6.15 -2.17 16.47
N ALA A 236 -6.71 -1.56 15.42
CA ALA A 236 -5.96 -1.28 14.19
C ALA A 236 -4.83 -0.26 14.42
N GLU A 237 -5.10 0.80 15.18
CA GLU A 237 -4.13 1.85 15.51
C GLU A 237 -3.08 1.38 16.51
N GLN A 238 -3.46 0.53 17.47
CA GLN A 238 -2.53 -0.17 18.35
C GLN A 238 -1.55 -1.00 17.53
N ALA A 239 -2.04 -1.81 16.60
CA ALA A 239 -1.18 -2.62 15.73
C ALA A 239 -0.23 -1.76 14.87
N GLU A 240 -0.72 -0.66 14.29
CA GLU A 240 0.14 0.28 13.56
C GLU A 240 1.24 0.88 14.45
N LEU A 241 0.90 1.31 15.67
CA LEU A 241 1.86 1.92 16.59
C LEU A 241 2.87 0.89 17.12
N ILE A 242 2.42 -0.30 17.55
CA ILE A 242 3.31 -1.37 18.03
C ILE A 242 4.32 -1.76 16.95
N ARG A 243 3.87 -1.88 15.69
CA ARG A 243 4.77 -2.16 14.56
C ARG A 243 5.88 -1.12 14.42
N LYS A 244 5.56 0.16 14.66
CA LYS A 244 6.54 1.26 14.60
C LYS A 244 7.43 1.30 15.84
N LEU A 245 6.89 1.02 17.02
CA LEU A 245 7.66 0.91 18.26
C LEU A 245 8.65 -0.26 18.24
N ALA A 246 8.28 -1.39 17.63
CA ALA A 246 9.19 -2.51 17.41
C ALA A 246 10.40 -2.08 16.57
N ALA A 247 10.17 -1.40 15.44
CA ALA A 247 11.25 -0.90 14.58
C ALA A 247 12.16 0.17 15.24
N LEU A 248 11.70 0.79 16.33
CA LEU A 248 12.47 1.76 17.11
C LEU A 248 13.31 1.11 18.21
N LEU A 249 13.20 -0.21 18.43
CA LEU A 249 13.99 -0.92 19.43
C LEU A 249 15.50 -0.90 19.13
N ILE A 250 15.87 -0.80 17.86
CA ILE A 250 17.28 -0.67 17.42
C ILE A 250 17.99 0.53 18.04
N GLU A 251 17.25 1.59 18.40
CA GLU A 251 17.82 2.78 19.05
C GLU A 251 18.12 2.57 20.54
N PHE A 252 17.78 1.40 21.10
CA PHE A 252 18.16 0.98 22.45
C PHE A 252 19.30 -0.06 22.45
N ASP A 253 19.85 -0.37 21.28
CA ASP A 253 21.03 -1.22 21.16
C ASP A 253 22.19 -0.62 21.97
N PRO A 254 22.78 -1.35 22.94
CA PRO A 254 23.88 -0.87 23.75
C PRO A 254 25.09 -0.35 22.95
N ASP A 255 25.30 -0.88 21.74
CA ASP A 255 26.38 -0.45 20.85
C ASP A 255 26.13 0.95 20.26
N HIS A 256 24.86 1.35 20.18
CA HIS A 256 24.44 2.64 19.63
C HIS A 256 24.06 3.66 20.72
N TYR A 257 23.41 3.22 21.82
CA TYR A 257 22.95 4.08 22.92
C TYR A 257 22.89 3.35 24.27
N PRO A 258 23.84 3.58 25.19
CA PRO A 258 23.82 2.98 26.52
C PRO A 258 22.76 3.65 27.40
N THR A 259 21.54 3.11 27.42
CA THR A 259 20.46 3.56 28.31
C THR A 259 20.12 2.53 29.38
N ALA A 260 19.62 2.99 30.53
CA ALA A 260 19.36 2.15 31.71
C ALA A 260 18.14 1.21 31.59
N THR A 261 17.41 1.24 30.47
CA THR A 261 16.21 0.40 30.26
C THR A 261 16.65 -0.80 29.46
N THR A 262 16.51 -2.01 30.00
CA THR A 262 16.94 -3.21 29.26
C THR A 262 16.04 -3.39 28.04
N LEU A 263 16.63 -3.37 26.85
CA LEU A 263 15.98 -3.69 25.56
C LEU A 263 15.00 -4.88 25.66
N THR A 264 15.38 -5.90 26.42
CA THR A 264 14.56 -7.09 26.72
C THR A 264 13.20 -6.73 27.34
N GLU A 265 13.16 -5.83 28.34
CA GLU A 265 11.90 -5.41 28.98
C GLU A 265 10.96 -4.71 27.99
N LEU A 266 11.50 -3.86 27.11
CA LEU A 266 10.71 -3.20 26.07
C LEU A 266 10.17 -4.21 25.06
N TYR A 267 11.01 -5.16 24.63
CA TYR A 267 10.63 -6.24 23.73
C TYR A 267 9.51 -7.11 24.33
N GLU A 268 9.66 -7.54 25.59
CA GLU A 268 8.64 -8.30 26.32
C GLU A 268 7.33 -7.52 26.44
N THR A 269 7.41 -6.22 26.76
CA THR A 269 6.22 -5.38 26.88
C THR A 269 5.49 -5.29 25.55
N LEU A 270 6.19 -5.15 24.42
CA LEU A 270 5.56 -5.16 23.10
C LEU A 270 4.94 -6.52 22.77
N ILE A 271 5.59 -7.64 23.10
CA ILE A 271 4.99 -8.99 22.95
C ILE A 271 3.68 -9.08 23.73
N GLN A 272 3.66 -8.63 24.98
CA GLN A 272 2.44 -8.62 25.78
C GLN A 272 1.35 -7.81 25.08
N TRP A 273 1.64 -6.61 24.59
CA TRP A 273 0.67 -5.82 23.82
C TRP A 273 0.15 -6.55 22.58
N VAL A 274 1.03 -7.22 21.83
CA VAL A 274 0.63 -8.05 20.68
C VAL A 274 -0.31 -9.17 21.09
N GLN A 275 -0.07 -9.81 22.22
CA GLN A 275 -0.95 -10.88 22.74
C GLN A 275 -2.35 -10.36 23.12
N HIS A 276 -2.46 -9.10 23.55
CA HIS A 276 -3.75 -8.48 23.89
C HIS A 276 -4.56 -8.03 22.66
N LEU A 277 -3.93 -7.86 21.49
CA LEU A 277 -4.64 -7.51 20.26
C LEU A 277 -5.58 -8.64 19.79
N PRO A 278 -6.67 -8.34 19.07
CA PRO A 278 -7.41 -9.35 18.33
C PRO A 278 -6.55 -10.00 17.23
N ALA A 279 -6.75 -11.29 16.95
CA ALA A 279 -5.91 -12.05 16.02
C ALA A 279 -5.80 -11.41 14.62
N SER A 280 -6.87 -10.76 14.15
CA SER A 280 -6.93 -10.04 12.87
C SER A 280 -6.03 -8.79 12.78
N TYR A 281 -5.35 -8.40 13.86
CA TYR A 281 -4.44 -7.24 13.88
C TYR A 281 -3.03 -7.60 14.35
N ARG A 282 -2.76 -8.86 14.67
CA ARG A 282 -1.47 -9.29 15.23
C ARG A 282 -0.37 -9.49 14.18
N GLY A 283 -0.71 -9.66 12.91
CA GLY A 283 0.25 -10.12 11.91
C GLY A 283 1.43 -9.17 11.71
N ALA A 284 1.15 -7.90 11.43
CA ALA A 284 2.18 -6.89 11.20
C ALA A 284 3.04 -6.58 12.45
N PRO A 285 2.46 -6.47 13.67
CA PRO A 285 3.25 -6.38 14.91
C PRO A 285 4.19 -7.56 15.16
N ILE A 286 3.72 -8.81 14.98
CA ILE A 286 4.57 -10.01 15.14
C ILE A 286 5.72 -9.96 14.14
N GLY A 287 5.44 -9.63 12.88
CA GLY A 287 6.47 -9.50 11.86
C GLY A 287 7.52 -8.44 12.23
N ALA A 288 7.11 -7.27 12.71
CA ALA A 288 8.05 -6.24 13.13
C ALA A 288 8.90 -6.66 14.34
N LEU A 289 8.35 -7.40 15.30
CA LEU A 289 9.14 -7.95 16.41
C LEU A 289 10.11 -9.04 15.95
N ALA A 290 9.70 -9.89 15.01
CA ALA A 290 10.57 -10.90 14.41
C ALA A 290 11.77 -10.26 13.70
N ARG A 291 11.56 -9.14 12.99
CA ARG A 291 12.62 -8.41 12.30
C ARG A 291 13.72 -7.90 13.23
N GLU A 292 13.36 -7.49 14.44
CA GLU A 292 14.29 -6.88 15.41
C GLU A 292 14.76 -7.90 16.46
N LEU A 293 14.59 -9.19 16.20
CA LEU A 293 14.94 -10.27 17.11
C LEU A 293 16.45 -10.35 17.36
N TRP A 294 17.26 -10.11 16.32
CA TRP A 294 18.73 -10.09 16.36
C TRP A 294 19.35 -9.14 17.41
N LEU A 295 18.58 -8.17 17.92
CA LEU A 295 19.06 -7.24 18.97
C LEU A 295 19.20 -7.91 20.35
N LEU A 296 18.61 -9.09 20.54
CA LEU A 296 18.58 -9.79 21.83
C LEU A 296 19.77 -10.75 21.98
N SER A 297 20.00 -11.25 23.19
CA SER A 297 21.05 -12.27 23.41
C SER A 297 20.68 -13.61 22.75
N GLU A 298 21.67 -14.45 22.45
CA GLU A 298 21.45 -15.76 21.80
C GLU A 298 20.41 -16.66 22.50
N GLU A 299 20.43 -16.67 23.83
CA GLU A 299 19.46 -17.41 24.65
C GLU A 299 18.04 -16.86 24.47
N GLN A 300 17.91 -15.53 24.43
CA GLN A 300 16.65 -14.82 24.25
C GLN A 300 16.11 -15.00 22.83
N ILE A 301 16.97 -14.92 21.81
CA ILE A 301 16.59 -15.10 20.40
C ILE A 301 15.84 -16.42 20.21
N SER A 302 16.39 -17.52 20.72
CA SER A 302 15.77 -18.85 20.60
C SER A 302 14.39 -18.91 21.29
N LEU A 303 14.28 -18.33 22.49
CA LEU A 303 13.05 -18.28 23.28
C LEU A 303 11.96 -17.46 22.57
N TYR A 304 12.29 -16.23 22.16
CA TYR A 304 11.34 -15.31 21.56
C TYR A 304 10.95 -15.73 20.14
N TYR A 305 11.87 -16.31 19.36
CA TYR A 305 11.53 -16.92 18.08
C TYR A 305 10.44 -17.98 18.23
N ALA A 306 10.61 -18.91 19.17
CA ALA A 306 9.64 -19.98 19.41
C ALA A 306 8.25 -19.42 19.81
N ASN A 307 8.23 -18.35 20.61
CA ASN A 307 7.01 -17.64 20.98
C ASN A 307 6.35 -16.96 19.77
N LEU A 308 7.11 -16.21 18.96
CA LEU A 308 6.59 -15.55 17.75
C LEU A 308 6.05 -16.56 16.73
N ARG A 309 6.74 -17.69 16.52
CA ARG A 309 6.24 -18.81 15.70
C ARG A 309 4.91 -19.34 16.23
N HIS A 310 4.81 -19.57 17.55
CA HIS A 310 3.58 -20.04 18.18
C HIS A 310 2.42 -19.04 17.99
N LEU A 311 2.67 -17.75 18.19
CA LEU A 311 1.68 -16.70 17.94
C LEU A 311 1.26 -16.68 16.46
N THR A 312 2.20 -16.85 15.54
CA THR A 312 1.96 -16.87 14.09
C THR A 312 1.04 -18.02 13.69
N LEU A 313 1.19 -19.22 14.27
CA LEU A 313 0.32 -20.37 13.99
C LEU A 313 -1.16 -20.07 14.26
N SER A 314 -1.45 -19.23 15.25
CA SER A 314 -2.81 -18.84 15.64
C SER A 314 -3.43 -17.73 14.78
N LEU A 315 -2.68 -17.13 13.86
CA LEU A 315 -3.17 -16.02 13.05
C LEU A 315 -4.15 -16.48 11.98
N PRO A 316 -5.13 -15.64 11.59
CA PRO A 316 -5.94 -15.90 10.41
C PRO A 316 -5.12 -15.72 9.12
N ASP A 317 -5.49 -16.43 8.05
CA ASP A 317 -4.68 -16.56 6.83
C ASP A 317 -4.29 -15.21 6.19
N HIS A 318 -5.20 -14.23 6.22
CA HIS A 318 -4.95 -12.90 5.66
C HIS A 318 -3.88 -12.08 6.41
N GLN A 319 -3.52 -12.47 7.64
CA GLN A 319 -2.45 -11.86 8.44
C GLN A 319 -1.09 -12.52 8.21
N LEU A 320 -1.04 -13.72 7.62
CA LEU A 320 0.18 -14.52 7.55
C LEU A 320 1.24 -13.94 6.62
N GLY A 321 0.86 -13.29 5.52
CA GLY A 321 1.81 -12.76 4.54
C GLY A 321 2.87 -11.83 5.13
N GLU A 322 2.43 -10.80 5.88
CA GLU A 322 3.33 -9.81 6.48
C GLU A 322 4.15 -10.40 7.65
N THR A 323 3.59 -11.35 8.40
CA THR A 323 4.31 -12.00 9.49
C THR A 323 5.38 -12.95 8.98
N LEU A 324 5.02 -13.81 8.03
CA LEU A 324 5.91 -14.85 7.51
C LEU A 324 7.18 -14.24 6.92
N ARG A 325 7.04 -13.11 6.21
CA ARG A 325 8.17 -12.34 5.69
C ARG A 325 9.29 -12.15 6.71
N TYR A 326 8.95 -11.66 7.90
CA TYR A 326 9.96 -11.33 8.91
C TYR A 326 10.25 -12.49 9.85
N LEU A 327 9.33 -13.45 10.02
CA LEU A 327 9.59 -14.67 10.76
C LEU A 327 10.68 -15.51 10.07
N LEU A 328 10.72 -15.51 8.73
CA LEU A 328 11.76 -16.17 7.97
C LEU A 328 13.12 -15.48 8.12
N GLN A 329 13.13 -14.14 8.13
CA GLN A 329 14.35 -13.40 8.44
C GLN A 329 14.85 -13.77 9.85
N ALA A 330 13.96 -13.85 10.83
CA ALA A 330 14.29 -14.19 12.22
C ALA A 330 14.84 -15.61 12.40
N VAL A 331 14.63 -16.53 11.45
CA VAL A 331 15.30 -17.84 11.46
C VAL A 331 16.81 -17.65 11.35
N LEU A 332 17.27 -16.70 10.54
CA LEU A 332 18.69 -16.45 10.34
C LEU A 332 19.38 -16.00 11.62
N ASP A 333 18.64 -15.33 12.51
CA ASP A 333 19.16 -14.83 13.78
C ASP A 333 19.40 -15.96 14.80
N LEU A 334 18.88 -17.17 14.55
CA LEU A 334 19.09 -18.31 15.45
C LEU A 334 20.58 -18.70 15.51
N PRO A 335 21.12 -18.97 16.72
CA PRO A 335 22.57 -19.06 16.94
C PRO A 335 23.26 -20.29 16.35
N SER A 336 22.51 -21.29 15.85
CA SER A 336 23.11 -22.49 15.26
C SER A 336 22.42 -22.96 13.98
N ALA A 337 23.21 -23.46 13.02
CA ALA A 337 22.73 -24.08 11.79
C ALA A 337 21.74 -25.24 12.05
N GLN A 338 21.94 -25.99 13.13
CA GLN A 338 21.04 -27.08 13.51
C GLN A 338 19.65 -26.56 13.93
N GLN A 339 19.58 -25.45 14.67
CA GLN A 339 18.30 -24.82 15.02
C GLN A 339 17.60 -24.25 13.78
N GLN A 340 18.35 -23.60 12.88
CA GLN A 340 17.80 -23.10 11.61
C GLN A 340 17.18 -24.23 10.79
N ALA A 341 17.91 -25.33 10.59
CA ALA A 341 17.43 -26.51 9.87
C ALA A 341 16.22 -27.17 10.55
N TYR A 342 16.14 -27.12 11.89
CA TYR A 342 15.04 -27.69 12.65
C TYR A 342 13.78 -26.80 12.69
N GLU A 343 13.92 -25.48 12.50
CA GLU A 343 12.81 -24.53 12.54
C GLU A 343 12.11 -24.38 11.19
N LEU A 344 12.82 -24.48 10.08
CA LEU A 344 12.25 -24.30 8.74
C LEU A 344 11.11 -25.26 8.38
N PRO A 345 11.22 -26.60 8.59
CA PRO A 345 10.09 -27.50 8.34
C PRO A 345 8.86 -27.19 9.19
N ARG A 346 9.03 -26.53 10.35
CA ARG A 346 7.92 -26.13 11.22
C ARG A 346 7.22 -24.85 10.80
N LEU A 347 7.78 -24.12 9.83
CA LEU A 347 7.09 -23.03 9.15
C LEU A 347 6.24 -23.51 7.96
N GLU A 348 6.42 -24.75 7.51
CA GLU A 348 5.67 -25.30 6.37
C GLU A 348 4.14 -25.21 6.52
N PRO A 349 3.54 -25.55 7.68
CA PRO A 349 2.10 -25.37 7.87
C PRO A 349 1.64 -23.91 7.79
N ILE A 350 2.50 -22.96 8.11
CA ILE A 350 2.21 -21.52 7.99
C ILE A 350 2.28 -21.11 6.51
N ILE A 351 3.31 -21.57 5.80
CA ILE A 351 3.55 -21.31 4.38
C ILE A 351 2.36 -21.79 3.53
N GLU A 352 1.83 -22.98 3.80
CA GLU A 352 0.69 -23.55 3.06
C GLU A 352 -0.59 -22.70 3.18
N ARG A 353 -0.75 -22.01 4.32
CA ARG A 353 -1.92 -21.18 4.64
C ARG A 353 -1.83 -19.75 4.10
N VAL A 354 -0.66 -19.31 3.64
CA VAL A 354 -0.52 -17.96 3.07
C VAL A 354 -1.39 -17.84 1.82
N LEU A 355 -2.17 -16.77 1.76
CA LEU A 355 -3.04 -16.48 0.61
C LEU A 355 -2.21 -16.28 -0.68
N PRO A 356 -2.69 -16.74 -1.84
CA PRO A 356 -1.94 -16.64 -3.11
C PRO A 356 -1.41 -15.23 -3.41
N GLU A 357 -2.17 -14.18 -3.07
CA GLU A 357 -1.78 -12.78 -3.29
C GLU A 357 -0.55 -12.37 -2.47
N GLN A 358 -0.32 -13.03 -1.33
CA GLN A 358 0.76 -12.73 -0.39
C GLN A 358 1.98 -13.66 -0.55
N ARG A 359 1.81 -14.83 -1.18
CA ARG A 359 2.87 -15.83 -1.38
C ARG A 359 4.07 -15.29 -2.15
N ALA A 360 3.85 -14.38 -3.10
CA ALA A 360 4.94 -13.80 -3.87
C ALA A 360 5.86 -12.91 -3.01
N LEU A 361 5.29 -12.17 -2.06
CA LEU A 361 6.07 -11.37 -1.10
C LEU A 361 6.84 -12.27 -0.14
N ALA A 362 6.23 -13.35 0.36
CA ALA A 362 6.94 -14.35 1.16
C ALA A 362 8.09 -15.00 0.37
N ALA A 363 7.86 -15.35 -0.89
CA ALA A 363 8.86 -15.95 -1.77
C ALA A 363 10.05 -15.02 -2.04
N ILE A 364 9.83 -13.73 -2.27
CA ILE A 364 10.90 -12.73 -2.43
C ILE A 364 11.86 -12.77 -1.25
N GLU A 365 11.32 -12.87 -0.04
CA GLU A 365 12.11 -12.77 1.19
C GLU A 365 12.84 -14.10 1.45
N LEU A 366 12.20 -15.25 1.19
CA LEU A 366 12.88 -16.56 1.16
C LEU A 366 14.09 -16.55 0.22
N ILE A 367 13.94 -15.98 -0.99
CA ILE A 367 15.02 -15.91 -1.98
C ILE A 367 16.14 -14.97 -1.52
N ARG A 368 15.79 -13.80 -0.98
CA ARG A 368 16.76 -12.78 -0.54
C ARG A 368 17.69 -13.29 0.57
N TYR A 369 17.14 -14.06 1.49
CA TYR A 369 17.80 -14.46 2.74
C TYR A 369 18.33 -15.90 2.74
N ALA A 370 17.94 -16.73 1.77
CA ALA A 370 18.49 -18.08 1.63
C ALA A 370 20.04 -18.14 1.58
N PRO A 371 20.75 -17.19 0.94
CA PRO A 371 22.22 -17.21 0.91
C PRO A 371 22.88 -17.02 2.28
N ASP A 372 22.18 -16.43 3.25
CA ASP A 372 22.71 -16.18 4.60
C ASP A 372 22.62 -17.42 5.52
N LEU A 373 22.09 -18.54 5.01
CA LEU A 373 22.03 -19.79 5.76
C LEU A 373 23.37 -20.51 5.76
N TYR A 374 23.73 -21.08 6.91
CA TYR A 374 24.95 -21.86 7.06
C TYR A 374 25.01 -23.10 6.16
N ASP A 375 23.86 -23.72 5.86
CA ASP A 375 23.76 -24.93 5.05
C ASP A 375 23.32 -24.59 3.61
N LYS A 376 24.23 -24.80 2.64
CA LYS A 376 23.97 -24.55 1.21
C LYS A 376 22.89 -25.46 0.62
N GLY A 377 22.74 -26.68 1.14
CA GLY A 377 21.66 -27.59 0.75
C GLY A 377 20.30 -27.09 1.20
N LEU A 378 20.24 -26.53 2.41
CA LEU A 378 19.06 -25.90 2.98
C LEU A 378 18.68 -24.61 2.24
N ALA A 379 19.66 -23.78 1.91
CA ALA A 379 19.47 -22.58 1.07
C ALA A 379 18.80 -22.95 -0.27
N LYS A 380 19.30 -23.99 -0.94
CA LYS A 380 18.71 -24.50 -2.18
C LYS A 380 17.27 -24.97 -1.98
N GLN A 381 16.96 -25.70 -0.91
CA GLN A 381 15.60 -26.17 -0.62
C GLN A 381 14.64 -25.00 -0.40
N ILE A 382 15.05 -23.97 0.33
CA ILE A 382 14.24 -22.77 0.56
C ILE A 382 13.95 -22.02 -0.72
N VAL A 383 14.95 -21.81 -1.57
CA VAL A 383 14.74 -21.14 -2.86
C VAL A 383 13.78 -21.97 -3.72
N GLN A 384 13.92 -23.30 -3.74
CA GLN A 384 12.97 -24.17 -4.44
C GLN A 384 11.56 -24.07 -3.87
N ARG A 385 11.40 -23.98 -2.55
CA ARG A 385 10.09 -23.75 -1.93
C ARG A 385 9.52 -22.39 -2.33
N ALA A 386 10.33 -21.33 -2.32
CA ALA A 386 9.93 -20.01 -2.78
C ALA A 386 9.44 -20.01 -4.23
N LEU A 387 10.16 -20.71 -5.13
CA LEU A 387 9.74 -20.88 -6.53
C LEU A 387 8.40 -21.62 -6.63
N SER A 388 8.19 -22.67 -5.83
CA SER A 388 6.92 -23.39 -5.78
C SER A 388 5.74 -22.50 -5.32
N LEU A 389 6.00 -21.56 -4.40
CA LEU A 389 4.99 -20.60 -3.95
C LEU A 389 4.61 -19.62 -5.04
N ILE A 390 5.60 -19.12 -5.80
CA ILE A 390 5.35 -18.26 -6.97
C ILE A 390 4.53 -19.03 -8.01
N ASP A 391 4.92 -20.26 -8.33
CA ASP A 391 4.22 -21.11 -9.31
C ASP A 391 2.77 -21.38 -8.88
N SER A 392 2.55 -21.68 -7.60
CA SER A 392 1.20 -21.93 -7.04
C SER A 392 0.28 -20.71 -7.04
N SER A 393 0.84 -19.51 -7.22
CA SER A 393 0.11 -18.24 -7.17
C SER A 393 0.06 -17.54 -8.52
N ASN A 394 0.59 -18.18 -9.57
CA ASN A 394 0.78 -17.54 -10.87
C ASN A 394 -0.54 -16.99 -11.43
N GLU A 395 -1.64 -17.75 -11.39
CA GLU A 395 -2.94 -17.27 -11.89
C GLU A 395 -3.43 -16.01 -11.14
N THR A 396 -3.34 -16.01 -9.81
CA THR A 396 -3.73 -14.87 -8.99
C THR A 396 -2.84 -13.65 -9.28
N ILE A 397 -1.52 -13.84 -9.39
CA ILE A 397 -0.59 -12.75 -9.69
C ILE A 397 -0.88 -12.18 -11.08
N GLN A 398 -1.15 -13.03 -12.08
CA GLN A 398 -1.45 -12.59 -13.46
C GLN A 398 -2.70 -11.71 -13.55
N ASN A 399 -3.64 -11.86 -12.62
CA ASN A 399 -4.84 -11.02 -12.51
C ASN A 399 -4.60 -9.67 -11.80
N MET A 400 -3.41 -9.43 -11.24
CA MET A 400 -3.08 -8.16 -10.60
C MET A 400 -2.86 -7.03 -11.62
N PRO A 401 -3.09 -5.75 -11.23
CA PRO A 401 -2.75 -4.60 -12.06
C PRO A 401 -1.29 -4.65 -12.55
N SER A 402 -1.07 -4.22 -13.80
CA SER A 402 0.24 -4.21 -14.46
C SER A 402 1.34 -3.58 -13.58
N ALA A 403 1.08 -2.40 -12.99
CA ALA A 403 2.03 -1.73 -12.11
C ALA A 403 2.41 -2.54 -10.85
N GLN A 404 1.47 -3.33 -10.29
CA GLN A 404 1.74 -4.17 -9.13
C GLN A 404 2.61 -5.37 -9.51
N ARG A 405 2.31 -6.02 -10.64
CA ARG A 405 3.15 -7.10 -11.19
C ARG A 405 4.56 -6.60 -11.50
N ALA A 406 4.68 -5.43 -12.11
CA ALA A 406 5.97 -4.79 -12.38
C ALA A 406 6.78 -4.52 -11.10
N SER A 407 6.13 -4.01 -10.05
CA SER A 407 6.78 -3.82 -8.75
C SER A 407 7.23 -5.15 -8.12
N LEU A 408 6.41 -6.19 -8.21
CA LEU A 408 6.74 -7.52 -7.71
C LEU A 408 7.96 -8.10 -8.45
N VAL A 409 7.98 -8.00 -9.78
CA VAL A 409 9.08 -8.49 -10.61
C VAL A 409 10.37 -7.77 -10.30
N SER A 410 10.35 -6.45 -10.17
CA SER A 410 11.52 -5.68 -9.75
C SER A 410 12.09 -6.18 -8.40
N LYS A 411 11.22 -6.50 -7.43
CA LYS A 411 11.67 -7.03 -6.12
C LYS A 411 12.22 -8.45 -6.21
N LEU A 412 11.61 -9.30 -7.04
CA LEU A 412 12.06 -10.68 -7.29
C LEU A 412 13.44 -10.68 -7.96
N THR A 413 13.65 -9.89 -8.99
CA THR A 413 14.95 -9.81 -9.69
C THR A 413 16.04 -9.23 -8.79
N LEU A 414 15.73 -8.23 -7.98
CA LEU A 414 16.68 -7.71 -6.98
C LEU A 414 16.99 -8.74 -5.87
N SER A 415 16.08 -9.66 -5.55
CA SER A 415 16.35 -10.70 -4.55
C SER A 415 17.39 -11.73 -5.01
N THR A 416 17.63 -11.88 -6.32
CA THR A 416 18.61 -12.86 -6.84
C THR A 416 20.05 -12.40 -6.72
N ILE A 417 20.30 -11.14 -6.38
CA ILE A 417 21.63 -10.54 -6.33
C ILE A 417 22.62 -11.40 -5.51
N ARG A 418 22.16 -11.99 -4.40
CA ARG A 418 22.98 -12.78 -3.49
C ARG A 418 23.01 -14.29 -3.82
N LEU A 419 22.41 -14.70 -4.96
CA LEU A 419 22.43 -16.09 -5.46
C LEU A 419 23.58 -16.37 -6.43
N ASN A 420 24.69 -15.62 -6.34
CA ASN A 420 25.87 -15.78 -7.20
C ASN A 420 26.47 -17.20 -7.15
N GLU A 421 26.42 -17.88 -6.00
CA GLU A 421 26.85 -19.28 -5.87
C GLU A 421 25.81 -20.32 -6.33
N HIS A 422 24.64 -19.85 -6.79
CA HIS A 422 23.49 -20.64 -7.19
C HIS A 422 22.90 -20.16 -8.52
N GLU A 423 23.74 -20.02 -9.55
CA GLU A 423 23.39 -19.51 -10.89
C GLU A 423 22.12 -20.13 -11.48
N ALA A 424 22.01 -21.47 -11.43
CA ALA A 424 20.83 -22.18 -11.93
C ALA A 424 19.53 -21.83 -11.17
N LEU A 425 19.62 -21.48 -9.89
CA LEU A 425 18.45 -21.00 -9.12
C LEU A 425 18.15 -19.54 -9.46
N SER A 426 19.17 -18.69 -9.59
CA SER A 426 19.02 -17.32 -10.07
C SER A 426 18.26 -17.30 -11.41
N GLN A 427 18.72 -18.09 -12.39
CA GLN A 427 18.08 -18.21 -13.70
C GLN A 427 16.59 -18.63 -13.58
N GLN A 428 16.28 -19.60 -12.72
CA GLN A 428 14.90 -20.03 -12.49
C GLN A 428 14.00 -18.96 -11.87
N VAL A 429 14.55 -18.10 -11.00
CA VAL A 429 13.84 -16.93 -10.45
C VAL A 429 13.57 -15.94 -11.58
N TRP A 430 14.58 -15.62 -12.39
CA TRP A 430 14.46 -14.71 -13.54
C TRP A 430 13.40 -15.17 -14.55
N GLN A 431 13.42 -16.43 -14.95
CA GLN A 431 12.42 -17.01 -15.86
C GLN A 431 10.99 -16.90 -15.32
N ARG A 432 10.79 -17.05 -14.00
CA ARG A 432 9.47 -16.86 -13.38
C ARG A 432 9.09 -15.39 -13.31
N ALA A 433 10.01 -14.54 -12.85
CA ALA A 433 9.78 -13.11 -12.75
C ALA A 433 9.41 -12.49 -14.11
N LEU A 434 10.13 -12.82 -15.18
CA LEU A 434 9.83 -12.32 -16.52
C LEU A 434 8.49 -12.83 -17.07
N ARG A 435 8.06 -14.05 -16.75
CA ARG A 435 6.72 -14.55 -17.08
C ARG A 435 5.60 -13.75 -16.40
N LEU A 436 5.84 -13.18 -15.22
CA LEU A 436 4.85 -12.32 -14.55
C LEU A 436 4.65 -10.97 -15.25
N LEU A 437 5.58 -10.55 -16.12
CA LEU A 437 5.44 -9.36 -16.95
C LEU A 437 4.67 -9.60 -18.26
N ASP A 438 4.33 -10.85 -18.57
CA ASP A 438 3.54 -11.13 -19.76
C ASP A 438 2.18 -10.43 -19.65
N ASN A 439 1.78 -9.72 -20.70
CA ASN A 439 0.57 -8.90 -20.73
C ASN A 439 0.55 -7.67 -19.80
N CYS A 440 1.68 -7.19 -19.28
CA CYS A 440 1.75 -5.87 -18.63
C CYS A 440 1.66 -4.74 -19.66
N ASP A 441 1.53 -3.51 -19.19
CA ASP A 441 1.68 -2.31 -20.01
C ASP A 441 3.15 -2.02 -20.27
N THR A 442 3.47 -1.49 -21.46
CA THR A 442 4.84 -1.16 -21.87
C THR A 442 5.58 -0.38 -20.77
N LYS A 443 4.96 0.70 -20.28
CA LYS A 443 5.54 1.57 -19.24
C LYS A 443 5.92 0.80 -17.98
N ASP A 444 5.10 -0.15 -17.56
CA ASP A 444 5.32 -0.93 -16.34
C ASP A 444 6.39 -1.99 -16.52
N VAL A 445 6.47 -2.62 -17.70
CA VAL A 445 7.60 -3.49 -18.07
C VAL A 445 8.91 -2.72 -18.00
N PHE A 446 8.95 -1.51 -18.57
CA PHE A 446 10.10 -0.62 -18.44
C PHE A 446 10.39 -0.26 -16.99
N ASN A 447 9.37 0.08 -16.19
CA ASN A 447 9.57 0.39 -14.78
C ASN A 447 10.10 -0.81 -13.97
N ALA A 448 9.69 -2.04 -14.30
CA ALA A 448 10.16 -3.25 -13.63
C ALA A 448 11.63 -3.55 -13.89
N LEU A 449 12.09 -3.29 -15.13
CA LEU A 449 13.45 -3.57 -15.59
C LEU A 449 14.39 -2.35 -15.45
N SER A 450 13.85 -1.14 -15.37
CA SER A 450 14.64 0.10 -15.22
C SER A 450 15.51 0.18 -13.97
N PRO A 451 15.20 -0.47 -12.83
CA PRO A 451 16.13 -0.51 -11.71
C PRO A 451 17.48 -1.09 -12.13
N LEU A 452 17.52 -2.04 -13.07
CA LEU A 452 18.76 -2.61 -13.63
C LEU A 452 19.60 -1.57 -14.36
N SER A 453 18.98 -0.61 -15.06
CA SER A 453 19.70 0.48 -15.74
C SER A 453 19.94 1.71 -14.86
N LYS A 454 19.26 1.80 -13.71
CA LYS A 454 19.38 2.89 -12.71
C LYS A 454 20.12 2.48 -11.43
N LEU A 455 20.82 1.36 -11.46
CA LEU A 455 21.73 0.91 -10.41
C LEU A 455 22.87 1.91 -10.01
N PRO A 456 23.21 3.02 -10.71
CA PRO A 456 24.29 3.91 -10.24
C PRO A 456 24.05 4.68 -8.93
N TYR A 457 22.85 4.63 -8.34
CA TYR A 457 22.51 5.41 -7.12
C TYR A 457 22.53 4.62 -5.82
N TRP A 458 22.76 3.31 -5.90
CA TRP A 458 23.09 2.48 -4.75
C TRP A 458 24.47 1.92 -5.03
N ASN A 459 25.34 1.77 -4.04
CA ASN A 459 26.67 1.15 -4.16
C ASN A 459 26.58 -0.37 -4.50
N SER A 460 25.73 -0.74 -5.46
CA SER A 460 25.22 -2.08 -5.77
C SER A 460 25.72 -2.62 -7.11
N VAL A 461 26.45 -1.80 -7.88
CA VAL A 461 27.08 -2.16 -9.17
C VAL A 461 28.16 -3.26 -9.00
N LEU A 462 28.50 -3.65 -7.77
CA LEU A 462 29.44 -4.73 -7.43
C LEU A 462 28.80 -6.09 -7.09
N LEU A 463 27.49 -6.32 -7.31
CA LEU A 463 26.81 -7.47 -6.67
C LEU A 463 26.45 -8.69 -7.54
N PHE A 464 26.37 -8.58 -8.87
CA PHE A 464 26.23 -9.77 -9.74
C PHE A 464 27.62 -10.26 -10.16
N SER A 465 27.85 -11.57 -10.19
CA SER A 465 29.04 -12.11 -10.86
C SER A 465 28.93 -11.93 -12.37
N ASP A 466 30.06 -11.88 -13.09
CA ASP A 466 30.07 -11.77 -14.56
C ASP A 466 29.17 -12.83 -15.21
N GLN A 467 29.27 -14.07 -14.76
CA GLN A 467 28.45 -15.18 -15.27
C GLN A 467 26.97 -14.97 -14.96
N GLN A 468 26.62 -14.57 -13.74
CA GLN A 468 25.22 -14.31 -13.37
C GLN A 468 24.64 -13.14 -14.18
N TRP A 469 25.45 -12.14 -14.52
CA TRP A 469 25.04 -11.03 -15.38
C TRP A 469 24.79 -11.49 -16.83
N GLU A 470 25.64 -12.35 -17.40
CA GLU A 470 25.42 -12.95 -18.73
C GLU A 470 24.13 -13.77 -18.79
N ASP A 471 23.84 -14.54 -17.74
CA ASP A 471 22.61 -15.32 -17.64
C ASP A 471 21.38 -14.41 -17.57
N VAL A 472 21.44 -13.34 -16.77
CA VAL A 472 20.38 -12.32 -16.67
C VAL A 472 20.11 -11.67 -18.03
N LYS A 473 21.17 -11.26 -18.74
CA LYS A 473 21.05 -10.68 -20.09
C LYS A 473 20.36 -11.66 -21.04
N THR A 474 20.78 -12.92 -21.03
CA THR A 474 20.21 -13.97 -21.87
C THR A 474 18.71 -14.11 -21.64
N GLU A 475 18.27 -14.14 -20.38
CA GLU A 475 16.85 -14.25 -20.02
C GLU A 475 16.04 -13.00 -20.41
N VAL A 476 16.60 -11.80 -20.23
CA VAL A 476 15.93 -10.54 -20.63
C VAL A 476 15.81 -10.44 -22.15
N ILE A 477 16.85 -10.80 -22.90
CA ILE A 477 16.81 -10.85 -24.38
C ILE A 477 15.74 -11.83 -24.84
N ALA A 478 15.68 -13.04 -24.25
CA ALA A 478 14.67 -14.04 -24.59
C ALA A 478 13.24 -13.52 -24.31
N PHE A 479 13.03 -12.81 -23.20
CA PHE A 479 11.73 -12.18 -22.89
C PHE A 479 11.36 -11.10 -23.89
N VAL A 480 12.31 -10.23 -24.27
CA VAL A 480 12.13 -9.17 -25.25
C VAL A 480 11.74 -9.75 -26.61
N GLU A 481 12.48 -10.75 -27.10
CA GLU A 481 12.20 -11.38 -28.39
C GLU A 481 10.82 -12.06 -28.41
N ARG A 482 10.44 -12.76 -27.32
CA ARG A 482 9.10 -13.35 -27.19
C ARG A 482 7.99 -12.31 -27.25
N ASN A 483 8.22 -11.11 -26.75
CA ASN A 483 7.22 -10.05 -26.64
C ASN A 483 7.40 -8.89 -27.64
N ARG A 484 8.31 -9.02 -28.61
CA ARG A 484 8.77 -7.93 -29.50
C ARG A 484 7.66 -7.23 -30.28
N LYS A 485 6.61 -7.96 -30.65
CA LYS A 485 5.46 -7.41 -31.39
C LYS A 485 4.49 -6.61 -30.52
N ARG A 486 4.60 -6.70 -29.20
CA ARG A 486 3.64 -6.14 -28.24
C ARG A 486 4.08 -4.82 -27.64
N TYR A 487 5.37 -4.65 -27.39
CA TYR A 487 5.90 -3.48 -26.69
C TYR A 487 6.72 -2.62 -27.65
N SER A 488 6.35 -1.34 -27.74
CA SER A 488 7.15 -0.33 -28.43
C SER A 488 8.32 0.11 -27.55
N GLY A 489 9.54 0.20 -28.11
CA GLY A 489 10.70 0.79 -27.44
C GLY A 489 11.69 -0.20 -26.84
N PHE A 490 11.54 -1.52 -27.05
CA PHE A 490 12.51 -2.51 -26.58
C PHE A 490 13.94 -2.28 -27.08
N ASP A 491 14.10 -1.67 -28.25
CA ASP A 491 15.43 -1.27 -28.75
C ASP A 491 16.14 -0.33 -27.77
N ARG A 492 15.41 0.54 -27.06
CA ARG A 492 15.96 1.39 -26.00
C ARG A 492 16.34 0.60 -24.75
N LEU A 493 15.57 -0.43 -24.38
CA LEU A 493 15.90 -1.29 -23.24
C LEU A 493 17.18 -2.08 -23.50
N LEU A 494 17.33 -2.61 -24.71
CA LEU A 494 18.56 -3.30 -25.13
C LEU A 494 19.75 -2.34 -25.19
N GLN A 495 19.57 -1.14 -25.72
CA GLN A 495 20.59 -0.08 -25.70
C GLN A 495 21.01 0.32 -24.27
N ASP A 496 20.06 0.44 -23.35
CA ASP A 496 20.35 0.77 -21.95
C ASP A 496 21.15 -0.36 -21.27
N LEU A 497 20.87 -1.64 -21.59
CA LEU A 497 21.63 -2.80 -21.10
C LEU A 497 23.05 -2.86 -21.69
N GLU A 498 23.20 -2.62 -22.99
CA GLU A 498 24.50 -2.55 -23.68
C GLU A 498 25.35 -1.38 -23.17
N HIS A 499 24.73 -0.21 -22.95
CA HIS A 499 25.41 0.96 -22.38
C HIS A 499 25.95 0.67 -20.98
N TYR A 500 25.15 0.00 -20.14
CA TYR A 500 25.57 -0.41 -18.80
C TYR A 500 26.74 -1.40 -18.81
N GLU A 501 26.73 -2.41 -19.70
CA GLU A 501 27.84 -3.35 -19.85
C GLU A 501 29.15 -2.65 -20.22
N ASN A 502 29.08 -1.64 -21.10
CA ASN A 502 30.25 -0.85 -21.48
C ASN A 502 30.75 -0.01 -20.29
N SER A 503 29.86 0.60 -19.51
CA SER A 503 30.24 1.34 -18.30
C SER A 503 30.84 0.45 -17.20
N MET A 504 30.41 -0.80 -17.07
CA MET A 504 30.98 -1.77 -16.12
C MET A 504 32.40 -2.23 -16.49
N ARG A 505 32.74 -2.26 -17.78
CA ARG A 505 34.07 -2.66 -18.27
C ARG A 505 35.12 -1.54 -18.19
N GLU A 506 34.68 -0.30 -18.02
CA GLU A 506 35.55 0.90 -17.96
C GLU A 506 35.95 1.31 -16.53
N THR A 507 35.37 0.69 -15.50
CA THR A 507 35.74 0.80 -14.07
C THR A 507 36.47 -0.44 -13.59
#